data_AF-A0A2V0PAK6-F1
#
_entry.id   AF-A0A2V0PAK6-F1
#
_cell.length_a   1.000
_cell.length_b   1.000
_cell.length_c   1.000
_cell.angle_alpha   90.00
_cell.angle_beta   90.00
_cell.angle_gamma   90.00
#
_symmetry.space_group_name_H-M   'P 1'
#
loop_
_entity.id
_entity.type
_entity.pdbx_description
1 polymer ?
#
loop_
_entity_poly.entity_id
_entity_poly.type
_entity_poly.pdbx_seq_one_letter_code
_entity_poly.pdbx_strand_id
1 'polypeptide(L)'
;MAPAPEADAALAPALRRAEPRGPRALSKPDPGAALALAVHACMLEAGFNPHPPADGPRPATPDAPPPGWDKAFPDEWVFEYTHPGKAEKFVLHCSLQRASGRMLAVASEGGALGNRHMLGLQLANYVPGGAAALDADGWDRAVVKQAAILDMVSRHVTHPLLAMAADMPAGAPSGPLLGPERGAGWLDAWLPPPGTPQRRHVVAAATIVAAAAAVGVAALVARRRRGGGPAW
;
A
#
# COMPACT_ATOMS: atom_id res chain seq x y z
N MET A 1 -32.53 10.24 -21.80
CA MET A 1 -32.68 10.84 -20.46
C MET A 1 -31.51 10.36 -19.64
N ALA A 2 -30.51 11.22 -19.41
CA ALA A 2 -29.35 10.84 -18.59
C ALA A 2 -29.80 10.71 -17.12
N PRO A 3 -29.37 9.68 -16.38
CA PRO A 3 -29.72 9.53 -14.97
C PRO A 3 -29.25 10.75 -14.16
N ALA A 4 -29.99 11.08 -13.11
CA ALA A 4 -29.69 12.21 -12.24
C ALA A 4 -28.26 12.09 -11.65
N PRO A 5 -27.47 13.18 -11.64
CA PRO A 5 -26.05 13.16 -11.28
C PRO A 5 -25.75 12.85 -9.80
N GLU A 6 -26.74 12.75 -8.93
CA GLU A 6 -26.55 12.48 -7.49
C GLU A 6 -26.24 11.02 -7.14
N ALA A 7 -26.55 10.06 -8.02
CA ALA A 7 -26.48 8.63 -7.66
C ALA A 7 -25.06 8.03 -7.67
N ASP A 8 -24.05 8.77 -8.13
CA ASP A 8 -22.72 8.21 -8.44
C ASP A 8 -21.59 8.84 -7.61
N ALA A 9 -21.92 9.43 -6.46
CA ALA A 9 -20.95 10.00 -5.52
C ALA A 9 -20.50 9.01 -4.43
N ALA A 10 -20.53 7.70 -4.73
CA ALA A 10 -20.31 6.63 -3.75
C ALA A 10 -18.93 6.70 -3.06
N LEU A 11 -17.89 7.15 -3.76
CA LEU A 11 -16.52 7.26 -3.23
C LEU A 11 -16.17 8.67 -2.75
N ALA A 12 -16.99 9.69 -3.04
CA ALA A 12 -16.69 11.07 -2.68
C ALA A 12 -16.43 11.25 -1.17
N PRO A 13 -17.13 10.57 -0.23
CA PRO A 13 -16.78 10.59 1.19
C PRO A 13 -15.37 10.05 1.46
N ALA A 14 -15.02 8.88 0.91
CA ALA A 14 -13.71 8.26 1.10
C ALA A 14 -12.58 9.12 0.51
N LEU A 15 -12.78 9.66 -0.69
CA LEU A 15 -11.86 10.60 -1.33
C LEU A 15 -11.64 11.87 -0.49
N ARG A 16 -12.68 12.40 0.15
CA ARG A 16 -12.55 13.54 1.08
C ARG A 16 -11.80 13.18 2.36
N ARG A 17 -11.90 11.95 2.86
CA ARG A 17 -11.10 11.52 4.02
C ARG A 17 -9.62 11.35 3.66
N ALA A 18 -9.35 10.83 2.47
CA ALA A 18 -8.00 10.61 1.95
C ALA A 18 -7.30 11.91 1.50
N GLU A 19 -8.01 12.83 0.85
CA GLU A 19 -7.52 14.15 0.45
C GLU A 19 -8.57 15.24 0.73
N PRO A 20 -8.63 15.74 1.98
CA PRO A 20 -9.66 16.69 2.42
C PRO A 20 -9.52 18.07 1.77
N ARG A 21 -8.35 18.39 1.21
CA ARG A 21 -8.10 19.66 0.52
C ARG A 21 -8.69 19.68 -0.90
N GLY A 22 -9.20 18.54 -1.38
CA GLY A 22 -9.84 18.40 -2.69
C GLY A 22 -8.87 18.15 -3.85
N PRO A 23 -9.37 18.01 -5.08
CA PRO A 23 -8.58 17.62 -6.24
C PRO A 23 -7.48 18.63 -6.61
N ARG A 24 -7.70 19.93 -6.35
CA ARG A 24 -6.72 21.01 -6.57
C ARG A 24 -5.48 20.91 -5.69
N ALA A 25 -5.51 20.09 -4.64
CA ALA A 25 -4.41 19.94 -3.69
C ALA A 25 -3.39 18.86 -4.05
N LEU A 26 -3.65 18.09 -5.12
CA LEU A 26 -2.65 17.25 -5.76
C LEU A 26 -1.46 18.15 -6.17
N SER A 27 -0.24 17.62 -6.07
CA SER A 27 0.96 18.44 -6.32
C SER A 27 1.05 18.98 -7.75
N LYS A 28 0.37 18.29 -8.67
CA LYS A 28 0.11 18.69 -10.05
C LYS A 28 -1.34 18.29 -10.39
N PRO A 29 -1.99 18.94 -11.36
CA PRO A 29 -3.30 18.51 -11.87
C PRO A 29 -3.12 17.22 -12.70
N ASP A 30 -2.80 16.13 -12.03
CA ASP A 30 -2.53 14.83 -12.62
C ASP A 30 -3.77 13.92 -12.54
N PRO A 31 -4.47 13.67 -13.67
CA PRO A 31 -5.63 12.78 -13.68
C PRO A 31 -5.26 11.33 -13.30
N GLY A 32 -4.01 10.90 -13.54
CA GLY A 32 -3.51 9.61 -13.10
C GLY A 32 -3.48 9.50 -11.58
N ALA A 33 -2.96 10.51 -10.90
CA ALA A 33 -2.95 10.56 -9.44
C ALA A 33 -4.38 10.56 -8.87
N ALA A 34 -5.31 11.30 -9.49
CA ALA A 34 -6.72 11.28 -9.09
C ALA A 34 -7.35 9.89 -9.22
N LEU A 35 -7.09 9.17 -10.32
CA LEU A 35 -7.58 7.81 -10.50
C LEU A 35 -6.93 6.83 -9.50
N ALA A 36 -5.63 6.97 -9.24
CA ALA A 36 -4.93 6.15 -8.24
C ALA A 36 -5.51 6.37 -6.83
N LEU A 37 -5.83 7.62 -6.48
CA LEU A 37 -6.48 7.97 -5.22
C LEU A 37 -7.90 7.39 -5.13
N ALA A 38 -8.63 7.30 -6.25
CA ALA A 38 -9.93 6.63 -6.29
C ALA A 38 -9.82 5.12 -6.03
N VAL A 39 -8.79 4.46 -6.58
CA VAL A 39 -8.53 3.04 -6.27
C VAL A 39 -8.13 2.87 -4.81
N HIS A 40 -7.30 3.77 -4.26
CA HIS A 40 -6.98 3.79 -2.84
C HIS A 40 -8.24 3.96 -1.96
N ALA A 41 -9.15 4.87 -2.32
CA ALA A 41 -10.43 5.03 -1.63
C ALA A 41 -11.28 3.76 -1.65
N CYS A 42 -11.25 2.98 -2.74
CA CYS A 42 -11.91 1.66 -2.78
C CYS A 42 -11.28 0.67 -1.78
N MET A 43 -9.96 0.72 -1.56
CA MET A 43 -9.30 -0.09 -0.52
C MET A 43 -9.79 0.32 0.88
N LEU A 44 -9.92 1.62 1.15
CA LEU A 44 -10.43 2.11 2.43
C LEU A 44 -11.86 1.61 2.71
N GLU A 45 -12.74 1.69 1.71
CA GLU A 45 -14.13 1.20 1.82
C GLU A 45 -14.19 -0.33 2.00
N ALA A 46 -13.17 -1.06 1.57
CA ALA A 46 -13.03 -2.49 1.82
C ALA A 46 -12.39 -2.82 3.20
N GLY A 47 -12.14 -1.82 4.06
CA GLY A 47 -11.64 -2.02 5.43
C GLY A 47 -10.12 -2.04 5.57
N PHE A 48 -9.37 -1.68 4.52
CA PHE A 48 -7.92 -1.56 4.59
C PHE A 48 -7.50 -0.27 5.30
N ASN A 49 -6.51 -0.37 6.16
CA ASN A 49 -5.94 0.77 6.89
C ASN A 49 -4.59 1.15 6.27
N PRO A 50 -4.37 2.42 5.86
CA PRO A 50 -3.08 2.85 5.33
C PRO A 50 -1.96 2.61 6.33
N HIS A 51 -0.86 2.04 5.84
CA HIS A 51 0.34 1.78 6.61
C HIS A 51 1.46 2.72 6.14
N PRO A 52 1.67 3.88 6.78
CA PRO A 52 2.72 4.79 6.37
C PRO A 52 4.11 4.18 6.66
N PRO A 53 5.15 4.56 5.87
CA PRO A 53 6.52 4.15 6.14
C PRO A 53 6.96 4.62 7.54
N ALA A 54 7.68 3.76 8.27
CA ALA A 54 8.02 3.97 9.67
C ALA A 54 8.79 5.28 9.94
N ASP A 55 9.69 5.66 9.03
CA ASP A 55 10.53 6.84 9.15
C ASP A 55 9.99 8.05 8.35
N GLY A 56 8.76 7.95 7.84
CA GLY A 56 8.14 8.96 7.00
C GLY A 56 7.42 10.06 7.79
N PRO A 57 7.23 11.25 7.18
CA PRO A 57 6.32 12.25 7.73
C PRO A 57 4.91 11.67 7.87
N ARG A 58 4.24 11.99 8.99
CA ARG A 58 2.91 11.48 9.29
C ARG A 58 1.87 12.04 8.29
N PRO A 59 0.94 11.22 7.78
CA PRO A 59 -0.14 11.70 6.92
C PRO A 59 -1.08 12.65 7.67
N ALA A 60 -1.79 13.49 6.91
CA ALA A 60 -2.69 14.52 7.45
C ALA A 60 -3.91 13.91 8.18
N THR A 61 -4.37 12.75 7.71
CA THR A 61 -5.45 11.95 8.31
C THR A 61 -5.03 10.48 8.32
N PRO A 62 -5.68 9.61 9.12
CA PRO A 62 -5.42 8.17 9.09
C PRO A 62 -5.67 7.53 7.72
N ASP A 63 -6.58 8.11 6.94
CA ASP A 63 -7.00 7.65 5.62
C ASP A 63 -6.16 8.25 4.49
N ALA A 64 -5.33 9.27 4.77
CA ALA A 64 -4.56 9.94 3.76
C ALA A 64 -3.33 9.11 3.34
N PRO A 65 -2.99 9.09 2.04
CA PRO A 65 -1.71 8.57 1.59
C PRO A 65 -0.52 9.29 2.26
N PRO A 66 0.67 8.67 2.28
CA PRO A 66 1.86 9.30 2.85
C PRO A 66 2.22 10.61 2.12
N PRO A 67 2.80 11.60 2.81
CA PRO A 67 3.17 12.86 2.16
C PRO A 67 4.11 12.65 0.96
N GLY A 68 3.78 13.25 -0.18
CA GLY A 68 4.56 13.12 -1.43
C GLY A 68 4.33 11.82 -2.20
N TRP A 69 3.30 11.04 -1.85
CA TRP A 69 2.89 9.84 -2.58
C TRP A 69 2.71 10.06 -4.09
N ASP A 70 2.34 11.26 -4.50
CA ASP A 70 2.09 11.68 -5.88
C ASP A 70 3.32 12.27 -6.60
N LYS A 71 4.48 12.31 -5.93
CA LYS A 71 5.71 12.92 -6.45
C LYS A 71 6.85 11.94 -6.71
N ALA A 72 6.82 10.77 -6.06
CA ALA A 72 7.93 9.83 -6.06
C ALA A 72 8.24 9.29 -7.47
N PHE A 73 7.20 8.92 -8.21
CA PHE A 73 7.29 8.41 -9.56
C PHE A 73 6.24 9.08 -10.45
N PRO A 74 6.58 9.57 -11.65
CA PRO A 74 5.68 10.38 -12.47
C PRO A 74 4.37 9.68 -12.88
N ASP A 75 4.40 8.35 -12.98
CA ASP A 75 3.31 7.53 -13.53
C ASP A 75 2.99 6.33 -12.64
N GLU A 76 3.52 6.31 -11.42
CA GLU A 76 3.33 5.20 -10.50
C GLU A 76 3.01 5.70 -9.09
N TRP A 77 2.05 5.03 -8.46
CA TRP A 77 1.61 5.33 -7.10
C TRP A 77 1.55 4.04 -6.31
N VAL A 78 2.20 4.02 -5.15
CA VAL A 78 2.29 2.84 -4.29
C VAL A 78 1.70 3.19 -2.93
N PHE A 79 0.78 2.35 -2.48
CA PHE A 79 0.12 2.48 -1.18
C PHE A 79 0.29 1.17 -0.41
N GLU A 80 0.68 1.27 0.85
CA GLU A 80 0.78 0.12 1.75
C GLU A 80 -0.38 0.13 2.74
N TYR A 81 -0.84 -1.06 3.13
CA TYR A 81 -1.96 -1.23 4.04
C TYR A 81 -1.75 -2.37 5.03
N THR A 82 -2.53 -2.33 6.10
CA THR A 82 -2.90 -3.51 6.89
C THR A 82 -4.41 -3.73 6.77
N HIS A 83 -4.89 -4.92 7.14
CA HIS A 83 -6.32 -5.18 7.23
C HIS A 83 -6.63 -5.86 8.57
N PRO A 84 -7.66 -5.43 9.32
CA PRO A 84 -8.07 -6.10 10.55
C PRO A 84 -8.32 -7.59 10.31
N GLY A 85 -7.70 -8.44 11.12
CA GLY A 85 -7.83 -9.89 11.01
C GLY A 85 -6.89 -10.57 10.02
N LYS A 86 -6.09 -9.83 9.24
CA LYS A 86 -5.08 -10.39 8.34
C LYS A 86 -3.68 -10.24 8.91
N ALA A 87 -2.84 -11.27 8.72
CA ALA A 87 -1.51 -11.35 9.31
C ALA A 87 -0.51 -10.42 8.61
N GLU A 88 -0.61 -10.32 7.29
CA GLU A 88 0.38 -9.64 6.45
C GLU A 88 -0.06 -8.23 6.03
N LYS A 89 0.92 -7.47 5.53
CA LYS A 89 0.68 -6.17 4.89
C LYS A 89 0.18 -6.38 3.46
N PHE A 90 -0.47 -5.37 2.91
CA PHE A 90 -0.87 -5.34 1.51
C PHE A 90 -0.25 -4.15 0.81
N VAL A 91 0.04 -4.31 -0.47
CA VAL A 91 0.57 -3.26 -1.33
C VAL A 91 -0.35 -3.10 -2.52
N LEU A 92 -0.82 -1.88 -2.76
CA LEU A 92 -1.47 -1.48 -4.01
C LEU A 92 -0.46 -0.67 -4.83
N HIS A 93 -0.15 -1.15 -6.03
CA HIS A 93 0.65 -0.44 -7.01
C HIS A 93 -0.23 -0.08 -8.20
N CYS A 94 -0.39 1.22 -8.45
CA CYS A 94 -1.05 1.76 -9.61
C CYS A 94 0.00 2.29 -10.58
N SER A 95 0.00 1.83 -11.84
CA SER A 95 0.90 2.31 -12.89
C SER A 95 0.08 2.78 -14.10
N LEU A 96 0.33 4.00 -14.58
CA LEU A 96 -0.37 4.58 -15.72
C LEU A 96 0.51 4.59 -16.97
N GLN A 97 0.07 3.89 -18.01
CA GLN A 97 0.67 4.04 -19.33
C GLN A 97 0.09 5.29 -20.02
N ARG A 98 0.76 6.44 -19.91
CA ARG A 98 0.29 7.74 -20.42
C ARG A 98 -0.18 7.71 -21.88
N ALA A 99 0.58 7.04 -22.76
CA ALA A 99 0.28 6.98 -24.19
C ALA A 99 -1.07 6.32 -24.51
N SER A 100 -1.48 5.32 -23.71
CA SER A 100 -2.75 4.60 -23.90
C SER A 100 -3.85 5.08 -22.94
N GLY A 101 -3.48 5.83 -21.89
CA GLY A 101 -4.37 6.20 -20.80
C GLY A 101 -4.86 5.00 -19.97
N ARG A 102 -4.18 3.85 -20.06
CA ARG A 102 -4.52 2.64 -19.29
C ARG A 102 -3.75 2.62 -17.98
N MET A 103 -4.45 2.56 -16.88
CA MET A 103 -3.90 2.30 -15.55
C MET A 103 -4.02 0.81 -15.23
N LEU A 104 -2.93 0.22 -14.75
CA LEU A 104 -2.94 -1.10 -14.13
C LEU A 104 -2.86 -0.91 -12.62
N ALA A 105 -3.90 -1.34 -11.90
CA ALA A 105 -3.92 -1.41 -10.45
C ALA A 105 -3.63 -2.86 -10.03
N VAL A 106 -2.53 -3.07 -9.30
CA VAL A 106 -2.09 -4.38 -8.81
C VAL A 106 -2.09 -4.34 -7.29
N ALA A 107 -2.87 -5.20 -6.64
CA ALA A 107 -2.81 -5.40 -5.21
C ALA A 107 -2.17 -6.75 -4.89
N SER A 108 -1.32 -6.80 -3.86
CA SER A 108 -0.69 -8.03 -3.40
C SER A 108 -0.49 -8.04 -1.90
N GLU A 109 -0.50 -9.24 -1.33
CA GLU A 109 -0.14 -9.50 0.07
C GLU A 109 1.39 -9.66 0.21
N GLY A 110 1.96 -9.07 1.27
CA GLY A 110 3.36 -9.21 1.64
C GLY A 110 3.67 -10.65 2.05
N GLY A 111 4.84 -11.17 1.67
CA GLY A 111 5.24 -12.54 2.00
C GLY A 111 4.52 -13.64 1.19
N ALA A 112 3.35 -13.37 0.60
CA ALA A 112 2.57 -14.31 -0.19
C ALA A 112 2.57 -13.95 -1.69
N LEU A 113 3.64 -14.34 -2.41
CA LEU A 113 3.83 -14.03 -3.84
C LEU A 113 2.69 -14.51 -4.75
N GLY A 114 1.91 -15.51 -4.33
CA GLY A 114 0.77 -16.04 -5.06
C GLY A 114 -0.54 -15.26 -4.89
N ASN A 115 -0.66 -14.44 -3.85
CA ASN A 115 -1.86 -13.64 -3.59
C ASN A 115 -1.70 -12.24 -4.22
N ARG A 116 -1.96 -12.18 -5.53
CA ARG A 116 -1.86 -10.97 -6.34
C ARG A 116 -3.04 -10.86 -7.28
N HIS A 117 -3.70 -9.71 -7.26
CA HIS A 117 -4.85 -9.40 -8.09
C HIS A 117 -4.62 -8.11 -8.85
N MET A 118 -5.14 -8.04 -10.08
CA MET A 118 -4.93 -6.88 -10.95
C MET A 118 -6.21 -6.48 -11.68
N LEU A 119 -6.33 -5.18 -11.92
CA LEU A 119 -7.43 -4.59 -12.67
C LEU A 119 -6.90 -3.51 -13.62
N GLY A 120 -7.33 -3.57 -14.87
CA GLY A 120 -7.09 -2.53 -15.87
C GLY A 120 -8.20 -1.49 -15.86
N LEU A 121 -7.84 -0.21 -15.77
CA LEU A 121 -8.76 0.92 -15.78
C LEU A 121 -8.38 1.88 -16.91
N GLN A 122 -9.36 2.40 -17.64
CA GLN A 122 -9.14 3.41 -18.67
C GLN A 122 -9.38 4.80 -18.08
N LEU A 123 -8.35 5.66 -18.06
CA LEU A 123 -8.37 6.97 -17.42
C LEU A 123 -9.55 7.85 -17.88
N ALA A 124 -9.78 7.92 -19.19
CA ALA A 124 -10.83 8.73 -19.79
C ALA A 124 -12.25 8.33 -19.36
N ASN A 125 -12.45 7.11 -18.84
CA ASN A 125 -13.75 6.66 -18.36
C ASN A 125 -14.10 7.19 -16.96
N TYR A 126 -13.10 7.55 -16.15
CA TYR A 126 -13.26 7.88 -14.73
C TYR A 126 -12.82 9.30 -14.39
N VAL A 127 -11.87 9.87 -15.13
CA VAL A 127 -11.44 11.28 -14.99
C VAL A 127 -11.60 11.98 -16.34
N PRO A 128 -12.84 12.16 -16.83
CA PRO A 128 -13.10 12.77 -18.12
C PRO A 128 -12.67 14.24 -18.09
N GLY A 129 -11.96 14.71 -19.11
CA GLY A 129 -11.40 16.07 -19.14
C GLY A 129 -9.96 16.19 -18.61
N GLY A 130 -9.39 15.09 -18.09
CA GLY A 130 -7.98 15.04 -17.71
C GLY A 130 -7.63 16.06 -16.63
N ALA A 131 -6.57 16.85 -16.83
CA ALA A 131 -6.11 17.84 -15.86
C ALA A 131 -7.18 18.90 -15.52
N ALA A 132 -7.97 19.34 -16.51
CA ALA A 132 -9.00 20.36 -16.30
C ALA A 132 -10.16 19.87 -15.41
N ALA A 133 -10.37 18.55 -15.31
CA ALA A 133 -11.38 17.98 -14.41
C ALA A 133 -11.00 18.18 -12.93
N LEU A 134 -9.72 18.38 -12.64
CA LEU A 134 -9.20 18.55 -11.29
C LEU A 134 -9.32 19.99 -10.79
N ASP A 135 -9.63 20.92 -11.69
CA ASP A 135 -10.04 22.27 -11.35
C ASP A 135 -11.48 22.32 -10.84
N ALA A 136 -12.23 21.21 -10.86
CA ALA A 136 -13.58 21.16 -10.34
C ALA A 136 -13.64 21.37 -8.81
N ASP A 137 -14.77 21.94 -8.35
CA ASP A 137 -15.08 22.04 -6.93
C ASP A 137 -15.57 20.68 -6.40
N GLY A 138 -14.62 19.80 -6.04
CA GLY A 138 -14.91 18.55 -5.34
C GLY A 138 -14.62 17.27 -6.14
N TRP A 139 -14.55 16.16 -5.39
CA TRP A 139 -14.19 14.85 -5.89
C TRP A 139 -15.29 14.18 -6.73
N ASP A 140 -16.55 14.52 -6.47
CA ASP A 140 -17.75 14.04 -7.20
C ASP A 140 -17.73 14.42 -8.69
N ARG A 141 -17.06 15.52 -9.04
CA ARG A 141 -16.91 15.97 -10.43
C ARG A 141 -15.58 15.57 -11.04
N ALA A 142 -14.53 15.52 -10.23
CA ALA A 142 -13.20 15.11 -10.68
C ALA A 142 -13.15 13.61 -11.04
N VAL A 143 -13.86 12.77 -10.30
CA VAL A 143 -13.94 11.32 -10.53
C VAL A 143 -15.39 10.92 -10.75
N VAL A 144 -15.71 10.46 -11.96
CA VAL A 144 -17.04 9.97 -12.35
C VAL A 144 -17.08 8.44 -12.31
N LYS A 145 -18.28 7.84 -12.39
CA LYS A 145 -18.46 6.37 -12.36
C LYS A 145 -17.90 5.74 -11.08
N GLN A 146 -18.08 6.43 -9.96
CA GLN A 146 -17.53 6.02 -8.67
C GLN A 146 -18.13 4.70 -8.18
N ALA A 147 -19.42 4.47 -8.41
CA ALA A 147 -20.05 3.21 -8.06
C ALA A 147 -19.48 2.04 -8.90
N ALA A 148 -19.22 2.28 -10.18
CA ALA A 148 -18.65 1.26 -11.06
C ALA A 148 -17.20 0.92 -10.72
N ILE A 149 -16.33 1.92 -10.46
CA ILE A 149 -14.96 1.64 -10.03
C ILE A 149 -14.94 0.89 -8.68
N LEU A 150 -15.80 1.26 -7.73
CA LEU A 150 -15.94 0.55 -6.46
C LEU A 150 -16.36 -0.92 -6.68
N ASP A 151 -17.38 -1.19 -7.49
CA ASP A 151 -17.82 -2.56 -7.80
C ASP A 151 -16.71 -3.39 -8.45
N MET A 152 -16.00 -2.84 -9.44
CA MET A 152 -14.93 -3.58 -10.13
C MET A 152 -13.72 -3.83 -9.22
N VAL A 153 -13.29 -2.83 -8.45
CA VAL A 153 -12.18 -3.00 -7.51
C VAL A 153 -12.57 -4.00 -6.42
N SER A 154 -13.79 -3.93 -5.91
CA SER A 154 -14.32 -4.91 -4.95
C SER A 154 -14.28 -6.33 -5.52
N ARG A 155 -14.90 -6.55 -6.67
CA ARG A 155 -15.04 -7.88 -7.31
C ARG A 155 -13.70 -8.49 -7.72
N HIS A 156 -12.80 -7.69 -8.29
CA HIS A 156 -11.59 -8.19 -8.96
C HIS A 156 -10.32 -8.00 -8.16
N VAL A 157 -10.32 -7.16 -7.12
CA VAL A 157 -9.14 -6.85 -6.32
C VAL A 157 -9.37 -7.18 -4.85
N THR A 158 -10.22 -6.45 -4.13
CA THR A 158 -10.24 -6.54 -2.66
C THR A 158 -10.85 -7.84 -2.13
N HIS A 159 -11.98 -8.30 -2.69
CA HIS A 159 -12.58 -9.57 -2.28
C HIS A 159 -11.66 -10.78 -2.49
N PRO A 160 -11.10 -11.01 -3.70
CA PRO A 160 -10.23 -12.17 -3.88
C PRO A 160 -8.93 -12.04 -3.08
N LEU A 161 -8.37 -10.83 -2.95
CA LEU A 161 -7.19 -10.56 -2.12
C LEU A 161 -7.42 -10.97 -0.66
N LEU A 162 -8.55 -10.58 -0.07
CA LEU A 162 -8.89 -10.92 1.32
C LEU A 162 -9.28 -12.40 1.48
N ALA A 163 -9.91 -13.00 0.48
CA ALA A 163 -10.28 -14.42 0.52
C ALA A 163 -9.05 -15.35 0.52
N MET A 164 -7.96 -14.92 -0.11
CA MET A 164 -6.71 -15.67 -0.18
C MET A 164 -5.69 -15.28 0.90
N ALA A 165 -5.92 -14.16 1.61
CA ALA A 165 -4.97 -13.63 2.57
C ALA A 165 -4.92 -14.44 3.87
N ALA A 166 -3.71 -14.57 4.42
CA ALA A 166 -3.47 -15.26 5.68
C ALA A 166 -4.16 -14.54 6.84
N ASP A 167 -4.96 -15.27 7.61
CA ASP A 167 -5.61 -14.73 8.80
C ASP A 167 -4.61 -14.61 9.96
N MET A 168 -4.82 -13.63 10.84
CA MET A 168 -4.12 -13.59 12.11
C MET A 168 -4.46 -14.86 12.92
N PRO A 169 -3.48 -15.48 13.61
CA PRO A 169 -3.74 -16.65 14.43
C PRO A 169 -4.78 -16.32 15.50
N ALA A 170 -5.94 -16.97 15.43
CA ALA A 170 -7.01 -16.84 16.40
C ALA A 170 -6.60 -17.54 17.70
N GLY A 171 -5.89 -16.83 18.58
CA GLY A 171 -5.53 -17.35 19.90
C GLY A 171 -4.19 -16.87 20.43
N ALA A 172 -4.10 -15.61 20.82
CA ALA A 172 -3.38 -15.30 22.06
C ALA A 172 -4.44 -15.33 23.17
N PRO A 173 -4.38 -16.25 24.14
CA PRO A 173 -5.31 -16.21 25.27
C PRO A 173 -5.17 -14.86 25.96
N SER A 174 -6.28 -14.14 26.10
CA SER A 174 -6.41 -12.98 26.98
C SER A 174 -6.30 -13.42 28.43
N GLY A 175 -5.11 -13.84 28.84
CA GLY A 175 -4.77 -14.05 30.24
C GLY A 175 -4.57 -12.69 30.93
N PRO A 176 -4.92 -12.54 32.21
CA PRO A 176 -4.69 -11.30 32.93
C PRO A 176 -3.18 -11.03 32.98
N LEU A 177 -2.78 -9.83 32.53
CA LEU A 177 -1.42 -9.30 32.65
C LEU A 177 -1.09 -9.05 34.12
N LEU A 178 -0.67 -10.10 34.83
CA LEU A 178 0.03 -10.00 36.10
C LEU A 178 1.33 -10.80 35.99
N GLY A 179 2.41 -10.11 35.63
CA GLY A 179 3.77 -10.64 35.68
C GLY A 179 4.77 -9.68 35.03
N PRO A 180 5.73 -9.11 35.78
CA PRO A 180 6.80 -8.31 35.21
C PRO A 180 7.93 -9.24 34.76
N GLU A 181 7.78 -9.90 33.62
CA GLU A 181 8.87 -10.67 33.00
C GLU A 181 9.43 -9.90 31.80
N ARG A 182 10.70 -9.52 31.96
CA ARG A 182 11.51 -8.73 31.03
C ARG A 182 11.66 -9.45 29.69
N GLY A 183 11.36 -8.73 28.60
CA GLY A 183 12.10 -8.80 27.35
C GLY A 183 12.21 -10.17 26.67
N ALA A 184 11.08 -10.78 26.29
CA ALA A 184 11.07 -11.80 25.25
C ALA A 184 10.62 -11.13 23.94
N GLY A 185 11.56 -10.94 23.03
CA GLY A 185 11.29 -10.35 21.71
C GLY A 185 10.44 -11.29 20.86
N TRP A 186 9.67 -10.72 19.94
CA TRP A 186 8.87 -11.40 18.91
C TRP A 186 9.54 -12.59 18.19
N LEU A 187 10.88 -12.68 18.22
CA LEU A 187 11.68 -13.81 17.75
C LEU A 187 11.45 -15.12 18.52
N ASP A 188 11.09 -15.07 19.81
CA ASP A 188 10.85 -16.28 20.60
C ASP A 188 9.53 -16.99 20.24
N ALA A 189 8.59 -16.28 19.58
CA ALA A 189 7.33 -16.86 19.11
C ALA A 189 7.51 -17.76 17.87
N TRP A 190 8.62 -17.61 17.14
CA TRP A 190 8.90 -18.34 15.90
C TRP A 190 9.97 -19.42 16.05
N LEU A 191 10.59 -19.56 17.22
CA LEU A 191 11.61 -20.57 17.47
C LEU A 191 10.98 -21.84 18.07
N PRO A 192 11.44 -23.04 17.66
CA PRO A 192 11.09 -24.28 18.33
C PRO A 192 11.46 -24.20 19.82
N PRO A 193 10.75 -24.93 20.71
CA PRO A 193 10.96 -24.86 22.14
C PRO A 193 12.43 -25.06 22.55
N PRO A 194 12.92 -24.37 23.59
CA PRO A 194 14.27 -24.55 24.10
C PRO A 194 14.52 -26.02 24.48
N GLY A 195 15.66 -26.57 24.06
CA GLY A 195 16.05 -27.96 24.33
C GLY A 195 15.79 -28.95 23.19
N THR A 196 15.09 -28.54 22.12
CA THR A 196 14.86 -29.40 20.95
C THR A 196 16.08 -29.41 19.99
N PRO A 197 16.39 -30.55 19.35
CA PRO A 197 17.48 -30.62 18.36
C PRO A 197 17.21 -29.72 17.14
N GLN A 198 15.94 -29.50 16.77
CA GLN A 198 15.54 -28.58 15.70
C GLN A 198 15.95 -27.12 15.97
N ARG A 199 15.86 -26.64 17.21
CA ARG A 199 16.29 -25.27 17.56
C ARG A 199 17.79 -25.05 17.33
N ARG A 200 18.62 -26.08 17.56
CA ARG A 200 20.08 -26.00 17.35
C ARG A 200 20.41 -25.81 15.87
N HIS A 201 19.66 -26.44 14.97
CA HIS A 201 19.85 -26.29 13.52
C HIS A 201 19.39 -24.93 13.00
N VAL A 202 18.27 -24.41 13.51
CA VAL A 202 17.74 -23.10 13.10
C VAL A 202 18.66 -21.96 13.56
N VAL A 203 19.16 -22.02 14.80
CA VAL A 203 20.10 -21.01 15.33
C VAL A 203 21.45 -21.05 14.58
N ALA A 204 21.93 -22.25 14.23
CA ALA A 204 23.16 -22.39 13.44
C ALA A 204 23.03 -21.89 11.99
N ALA A 205 21.85 -22.02 11.38
CA ALA A 205 21.60 -21.51 10.03
C ALA A 205 21.49 -19.97 10.02
N ALA A 206 20.85 -19.38 11.03
CA ALA A 206 20.65 -17.93 11.14
C ALA A 206 21.97 -17.15 11.32
N THR A 207 22.95 -17.72 12.04
CA THR A 207 24.26 -17.08 12.26
C THR A 207 25.12 -17.04 10.99
N ILE A 208 25.00 -18.02 10.10
CA ILE A 208 25.74 -18.08 8.83
C ILE A 208 25.25 -17.00 7.86
N VAL A 209 23.93 -16.76 7.79
CA VAL A 209 23.34 -15.74 6.90
C VAL A 209 23.70 -14.32 7.36
N ALA A 210 23.70 -14.07 8.67
CA ALA A 210 24.09 -12.76 9.22
C ALA A 210 25.57 -12.44 8.94
N ALA A 211 26.46 -13.43 8.98
CA ALA A 211 27.87 -13.24 8.65
C ALA A 211 28.09 -12.91 7.16
N ALA A 212 27.34 -13.54 6.24
CA ALA A 212 27.44 -13.25 4.81
C ALA A 212 26.95 -11.84 4.44
N ALA A 213 25.88 -11.35 5.10
CA ALA A 213 25.35 -10.01 4.88
C ALA A 213 26.33 -8.91 5.34
N ALA A 214 27.03 -9.12 6.47
CA ALA A 214 28.00 -8.15 6.98
C ALA A 214 29.23 -8.00 6.06
N VAL A 215 29.72 -9.10 5.48
CA VAL A 215 30.86 -9.09 4.54
C VAL A 215 30.49 -8.41 3.22
N GLY A 216 29.27 -8.63 2.71
CA GLY A 216 28.78 -7.99 1.48
C GLY A 216 28.66 -6.46 1.59
N VAL A 217 28.16 -5.96 2.72
CA VAL A 217 28.02 -4.51 2.96
C VAL A 217 29.40 -3.85 3.15
N ALA A 218 30.33 -4.50 3.87
CA ALA A 218 31.68 -3.98 4.04
C ALA A 218 32.45 -3.88 2.72
N ALA A 219 32.32 -4.87 1.82
CA ALA A 219 32.97 -4.85 0.50
C ALA A 219 32.41 -3.75 -0.42
N LEU A 220 31.10 -3.48 -0.36
CA LEU A 220 30.44 -2.45 -1.16
C LEU A 220 30.87 -1.03 -0.74
N VAL A 221 30.99 -0.80 0.57
CA VAL A 221 31.44 0.49 1.14
C VAL A 221 32.92 0.74 0.83
N ALA A 222 33.77 -0.28 0.91
CA ALA A 222 35.19 -0.18 0.54
C ALA A 222 35.40 0.15 -0.94
N ARG A 223 34.53 -0.37 -1.83
CA ARG A 223 34.62 -0.15 -3.29
C ARG A 223 34.22 1.28 -3.70
N ARG A 224 33.24 1.88 -3.02
CA ARG A 224 32.86 3.29 -3.25
C ARG A 224 33.92 4.30 -2.83
N ARG A 225 34.73 3.99 -1.81
CA ARG A 225 35.81 4.89 -1.35
C ARG A 225 37.03 4.93 -2.27
N ARG A 226 37.23 3.93 -3.14
CA ARG A 226 38.37 3.89 -4.08
C ARG A 226 38.07 4.51 -5.45
N GLY A 227 36.81 4.79 -5.78
CA GLY A 227 36.41 5.33 -7.09
C GLY A 227 36.29 6.85 -7.17
N GLY A 228 36.44 7.57 -6.05
CA GLY A 228 36.37 9.04 -6.00
C GLY A 228 37.75 9.67 -5.98
N GLY A 229 38.49 9.59 -7.08
CA GLY A 229 39.66 10.44 -7.30
C GLY A 229 39.22 11.79 -7.88
N PRO A 230 39.77 12.92 -7.42
CA PRO A 230 39.44 14.24 -7.98
C PRO A 230 40.03 14.37 -9.38
N ALA A 231 39.16 14.65 -10.36
CA ALA A 231 39.58 15.12 -11.68
C ALA A 231 39.99 16.60 -11.56
N TRP A 232 41.23 16.89 -11.94
CA TRP A 232 41.72 18.23 -12.24
C TRP A 232 41.12 18.73 -13.55
#